data_AF-A0A369XVQ7-F1
#
_entry.id   AF-A0A369XVQ7-F1
#
_cell.length_a   1.000
_cell.length_b   1.000
_cell.length_c   1.000
_cell.angle_alpha   90.00
_cell.angle_beta   90.00
_cell.angle_gamma   90.00
#
_symmetry.space_group_name_H-M   'P 1'
#
loop_
_entity.id
_entity.type
_entity.pdbx_description
1 polymer ?
#
loop_
_entity_poly.entity_id
_entity_poly.type
_entity_poly.pdbx_seq_one_letter_code
_entity_poly.pdbx_strand_id
1 'polypeptide(L)'
;MSKQLRELQARKTTLVKEARGLTDLAASENRDLTDDEVTAFDALRARIDAATAAIDREAALIADEARIGVDHVIGPIVTDNREADPRRGFGSVGEFMQAVYQADKPGQSIDARLLLGGIGAAAPSNYGNEAVGQDGGFLVPPQFSQEIFKLSLGEDSLLPLTDNVEISGNSMAFPKDETTPWGTNGIRAYWQGEASSGTPTKPVLGLATLRLK
;
A
#
# COMPACT_ATOMS: atom_id res chain seq x y z
N MET A 1 -3.13 36.47 -18.84
CA MET A 1 -2.03 37.21 -19.51
C MET A 1 -2.10 38.68 -19.10
N SER A 2 -1.13 39.15 -18.29
CA SER A 2 -1.13 40.50 -17.71
C SER A 2 -1.02 41.60 -18.78
N LYS A 3 -1.55 42.79 -18.49
CA LYS A 3 -1.49 43.97 -19.39
C LYS A 3 -0.04 44.41 -19.61
N GLN A 4 0.79 44.34 -18.57
CA GLN A 4 2.19 44.72 -18.60
C GLN A 4 3.03 43.78 -19.47
N LEU A 5 2.78 42.46 -19.44
CA LEU A 5 3.48 41.50 -20.29
C LEU A 5 3.24 41.77 -21.79
N ARG A 6 2.00 42.12 -22.17
CA ARG A 6 1.66 42.45 -23.56
C ARG A 6 2.35 43.72 -24.04
N GLU A 7 2.44 44.72 -23.18
CA GLU A 7 3.11 45.99 -23.48
C GLU A 7 4.62 45.79 -23.68
N LEU A 8 5.25 44.96 -22.83
CA LEU A 8 6.66 44.59 -22.97
C LEU A 8 6.93 43.77 -24.24
N GLN A 9 6.05 42.83 -24.59
CA GLN A 9 6.13 42.08 -25.84
C GLN A 9 5.97 42.99 -27.07
N ALA A 10 5.01 43.92 -27.05
CA ALA A 10 4.84 44.90 -28.11
C ALA A 10 6.11 45.76 -28.29
N ARG A 11 6.66 46.26 -27.17
CA ARG A 11 7.91 47.05 -27.18
C ARG A 11 9.10 46.27 -27.74
N LYS A 12 9.24 44.98 -27.39
CA LYS A 12 10.27 44.11 -27.97
C LYS A 12 10.09 43.93 -29.48
N THR A 13 8.84 43.71 -29.95
CA THR A 13 8.59 43.56 -31.39
C THR A 13 8.90 44.81 -32.20
N THR A 14 8.66 46.00 -31.64
CA THR A 14 9.05 47.27 -32.28
C THR A 14 10.56 47.40 -32.37
N LEU A 15 11.29 47.14 -31.28
CA LEU A 15 12.76 47.22 -31.26
C LEU A 15 13.42 46.21 -32.21
N VAL A 16 12.88 45.00 -32.33
CA VAL A 16 13.38 43.98 -33.27
C VAL A 16 13.11 44.39 -34.72
N LYS A 17 11.98 45.05 -35.00
CA LYS A 17 11.70 45.61 -36.34
C LYS A 17 12.66 46.74 -36.69
N GLU A 18 12.96 47.63 -35.75
CA GLU A 18 13.95 48.70 -35.93
C GLU A 18 15.35 48.14 -36.18
N ALA A 19 15.77 47.14 -35.42
CA ALA A 19 17.06 46.46 -35.63
C ALA A 19 17.16 45.75 -36.99
N ARG A 20 16.06 45.11 -37.43
CA ARG A 20 15.99 44.51 -38.78
C ARG A 20 16.01 45.57 -39.89
N GLY A 21 15.34 46.71 -39.68
CA GLY A 21 15.35 47.81 -40.64
C GLY A 21 16.76 48.33 -40.93
N LEU A 22 17.63 48.41 -39.91
CA LEU A 22 19.03 48.80 -40.09
C LEU A 22 19.85 47.75 -40.85
N THR A 23 19.65 46.46 -40.56
CA THR A 23 20.36 45.39 -41.27
C THR A 23 19.88 45.22 -42.71
N ASP A 24 18.59 45.43 -42.97
CA ASP A 24 17.99 45.33 -44.29
C ASP A 24 18.42 46.51 -45.18
N LEU A 25 18.60 47.71 -44.61
CA LEU A 25 19.11 48.88 -45.32
C LEU A 25 20.58 48.67 -45.75
N ALA A 26 21.44 48.20 -44.84
CA ALA A 26 22.82 47.84 -45.16
C ALA A 26 22.91 46.74 -46.23
N ALA A 27 22.07 45.71 -46.13
CA ALA A 27 21.99 44.64 -47.12
C ALA A 27 21.50 45.13 -48.50
N SER A 28 20.54 46.07 -48.54
CA SER A 28 20.03 46.64 -49.80
C SER A 28 21.08 47.47 -50.54
N GLU A 29 22.01 48.06 -49.81
CA GLU A 29 23.11 48.89 -50.34
C GLU A 29 24.38 48.06 -50.62
N ASN A 30 24.35 46.72 -50.45
CA ASN A 30 25.49 45.81 -50.58
C ASN A 30 26.76 46.31 -49.85
N ARG A 31 26.57 46.91 -48.67
CA ARG A 31 27.65 47.43 -47.83
C ARG A 31 27.58 46.83 -46.43
N ASP A 32 28.73 46.77 -45.79
CA ASP A 32 28.79 46.50 -44.36
C ASP A 32 28.21 47.68 -43.57
N LEU A 33 27.77 47.40 -42.33
CA LEU A 33 27.31 48.46 -41.42
C LEU A 33 28.46 49.43 -41.17
N THR A 34 28.17 50.72 -41.29
CA THR A 34 29.11 51.78 -40.90
C THR A 34 29.30 51.79 -39.38
N ASP A 35 30.40 52.35 -38.88
CA ASP A 35 30.68 52.42 -37.44
C ASP A 35 29.52 53.06 -36.65
N ASP A 36 28.86 54.07 -37.22
CA ASP A 36 27.68 54.73 -36.64
C ASP A 36 26.45 53.80 -36.59
N GLU A 37 26.25 52.94 -37.60
CA GLU A 37 25.16 51.97 -37.63
C GLU A 37 25.44 50.76 -36.74
N VAL A 38 26.70 50.37 -36.58
CA VAL A 38 27.12 49.34 -35.62
C VAL A 38 26.81 49.80 -34.20
N THR A 39 27.16 51.05 -33.84
CA THR A 39 26.83 51.59 -32.51
C THR A 39 25.32 51.71 -32.29
N ALA A 40 24.54 52.07 -33.31
CA ALA A 40 23.08 52.09 -33.24
C ALA A 40 22.47 50.69 -33.08
N PHE A 41 23.02 49.69 -33.77
CA PHE A 41 22.60 48.29 -33.67
C PHE A 41 22.91 47.71 -32.29
N ASP A 42 24.10 47.97 -31.75
CA ASP A 42 24.49 47.52 -30.40
C ASP A 42 23.61 48.17 -29.32
N ALA A 43 23.26 49.44 -29.49
CA ALA A 43 22.30 50.12 -28.60
C ALA A 43 20.90 49.50 -28.66
N LEU A 44 20.43 49.11 -29.85
CA LEU A 44 19.14 48.40 -30.02
C LEU A 44 19.20 46.99 -29.44
N ARG A 45 20.31 46.27 -29.61
CA ARG A 45 20.54 44.95 -29.03
C ARG A 45 20.49 45.00 -27.51
N ALA A 46 21.18 45.96 -26.89
CA ALA A 46 21.13 46.16 -25.44
C ALA A 46 19.69 46.44 -24.94
N ARG A 47 18.89 47.20 -25.71
CA ARG A 47 17.47 47.45 -25.39
C ARG A 47 16.59 46.20 -25.56
N ILE A 48 16.86 45.35 -26.54
CA ILE A 48 16.17 44.08 -26.76
C ILE A 48 16.47 43.10 -25.62
N ASP A 49 17.73 43.02 -25.18
CA ASP A 49 18.14 42.15 -24.09
C ASP A 49 17.50 42.61 -22.77
N ALA A 50 17.50 43.92 -22.50
CA ALA A 50 16.80 44.49 -21.34
C ALA A 50 15.29 44.23 -21.37
N ALA A 51 14.64 44.35 -22.53
CA ALA A 51 13.21 44.05 -22.70
C ALA A 51 12.91 42.56 -22.52
N THR A 52 13.81 41.68 -22.98
CA THR A 52 13.68 40.22 -22.80
C THR A 52 13.79 39.85 -21.31
N ALA A 53 14.79 40.38 -20.60
CA ALA A 53 14.94 40.16 -19.17
C ALA A 53 13.77 40.73 -18.33
N ALA A 54 13.09 41.78 -18.82
CA ALA A 54 11.86 42.27 -18.19
C ALA A 54 10.66 41.33 -18.43
N ILE A 55 10.53 40.79 -19.64
CA ILE A 55 9.49 39.80 -19.97
C ILE A 55 9.67 38.54 -19.13
N ASP A 56 10.90 38.04 -18.97
CA ASP A 56 11.16 36.81 -18.21
C ASP A 56 10.84 36.98 -16.72
N ARG A 57 11.15 38.15 -16.14
CA ARG A 57 10.79 38.48 -14.76
C ARG A 57 9.28 38.55 -14.56
N GLU A 58 8.56 39.24 -15.45
CA GLU A 58 7.10 39.33 -15.38
C GLU A 58 6.42 37.97 -15.64
N ALA A 59 6.94 37.16 -16.57
CA ALA A 59 6.44 35.82 -16.82
C ALA A 59 6.65 34.89 -15.63
N ALA A 60 7.80 34.99 -14.94
CA ALA A 60 8.07 34.25 -13.71
C ALA A 60 7.12 34.67 -12.58
N LEU A 61 6.93 35.98 -12.38
CA LEU A 61 5.99 36.50 -11.38
C LEU A 61 4.55 36.04 -11.66
N ILE A 62 4.10 36.07 -12.91
CA ILE A 62 2.76 35.57 -13.29
C ILE A 62 2.64 34.06 -13.06
N ALA A 63 3.70 33.28 -13.30
CA ALA A 63 3.70 31.84 -13.05
C ALA A 63 3.63 31.52 -11.55
N ASP A 64 4.35 32.28 -10.73
CA ASP A 64 4.32 32.16 -9.27
C ASP A 64 2.98 32.65 -8.70
N GLU A 65 2.43 33.75 -9.20
CA GLU A 65 1.09 34.23 -8.84
C GLU A 65 0.00 33.23 -9.27
N ALA A 66 0.12 32.58 -10.42
CA ALA A 66 -0.80 31.52 -10.83
C ALA A 66 -0.71 30.30 -9.91
N ARG A 67 0.49 29.98 -9.41
CA ARG A 67 0.69 28.90 -8.43
C ARG A 67 0.07 29.25 -7.07
N ILE A 68 0.22 30.49 -6.62
CA ILE A 68 -0.34 30.99 -5.36
C ILE A 68 -1.87 31.17 -5.44
N GLY A 69 -2.38 31.65 -6.57
CA GLY A 69 -3.81 31.86 -6.81
C GLY A 69 -4.64 30.57 -6.89
N VAL A 70 -4.00 29.45 -7.25
CA VAL A 70 -4.63 28.11 -7.22
C VAL A 70 -4.68 27.55 -5.79
N ASP A 71 -3.71 27.92 -4.94
CA ASP A 71 -3.60 27.41 -3.57
C ASP A 71 -4.56 28.10 -2.57
N HIS A 72 -5.08 29.29 -2.91
CA HIS A 72 -5.94 30.09 -2.02
C HIS A 72 -7.44 30.06 -2.36
N VAL A 73 -7.84 29.59 -3.55
CA VAL A 73 -9.26 29.55 -3.99
C VAL A 73 -9.89 28.17 -3.83
N ILE A 74 -9.07 27.13 -3.68
CA ILE A 74 -9.53 25.78 -3.39
C ILE A 74 -9.34 25.61 -1.88
N GLY A 75 -10.41 25.25 -1.16
CA GLY A 75 -10.28 24.79 0.23
C GLY A 75 -9.23 23.66 0.36
N PRO A 76 -8.95 23.13 1.57
CA PRO A 76 -7.85 22.19 1.78
C PRO A 76 -7.81 21.16 0.63
N ILE A 77 -6.72 21.16 -0.14
CA ILE A 77 -6.52 20.21 -1.22
C ILE A 77 -6.36 18.86 -0.51
N VAL A 78 -7.46 18.12 -0.41
CA VAL A 78 -7.47 16.74 0.06
C VAL A 78 -6.79 15.93 -1.02
N THR A 79 -5.47 15.81 -0.95
CA THR A 79 -4.78 14.74 -1.67
C THR A 79 -5.23 13.44 -1.02
N ASP A 80 -5.73 12.52 -1.82
CA ASP A 80 -6.18 11.21 -1.35
C ASP A 80 -4.94 10.40 -0.98
N ASN A 81 -4.35 10.67 0.19
CA ASN A 81 -3.14 10.02 0.72
C ASN A 81 -3.41 8.56 1.13
N ARG A 82 -4.39 7.89 0.53
CA ARG A 82 -4.75 6.49 0.81
C ARG A 82 -3.57 5.57 0.60
N GLU A 83 -2.69 5.89 -0.35
CA GLU A 83 -1.48 5.10 -0.60
C GLU A 83 -0.43 5.22 0.52
N ALA A 84 -0.41 6.37 1.22
CA ALA A 84 0.49 6.63 2.34
C ALA A 84 -0.11 6.22 3.70
N ASP A 85 -1.43 6.02 3.78
CA ASP A 85 -2.10 5.53 4.98
C ASP A 85 -1.86 4.02 5.18
N PRO A 86 -1.25 3.57 6.29
CA PRO A 86 -1.09 2.15 6.61
C PRO A 86 -2.41 1.36 6.65
N ARG A 87 -3.54 2.04 6.87
CA ARG A 87 -4.89 1.46 6.86
C ARG A 87 -5.62 1.64 5.53
N ARG A 88 -4.98 2.27 4.53
CA ARG A 88 -5.52 2.56 3.19
C ARG A 88 -6.91 3.23 3.23
N GLY A 89 -7.17 4.00 4.30
CA GLY A 89 -8.41 4.73 4.57
C GLY A 89 -9.60 3.88 5.04
N PHE A 90 -9.34 2.76 5.73
CA PHE A 90 -10.33 2.05 6.58
C PHE A 90 -10.18 2.49 8.04
N GLY A 91 -11.29 2.80 8.71
CA GLY A 91 -11.30 3.21 10.12
C GLY A 91 -11.08 2.05 11.10
N SER A 92 -11.44 0.82 10.71
CA SER A 92 -11.21 -0.39 11.50
C SER A 92 -11.16 -1.66 10.63
N VAL A 93 -10.68 -2.77 11.19
CA VAL A 93 -10.68 -4.09 10.53
C VAL A 93 -12.10 -4.54 10.17
N GLY A 94 -13.08 -4.26 11.04
CA GLY A 94 -14.48 -4.62 10.80
C GLY A 94 -15.07 -3.92 9.57
N GLU A 95 -14.70 -2.66 9.34
CA GLU A 95 -15.11 -1.91 8.16
C GLU A 95 -14.52 -2.51 6.87
N PHE A 96 -13.25 -2.93 6.91
CA PHE A 96 -12.61 -3.64 5.79
C PHE A 96 -13.30 -4.97 5.49
N MET A 97 -13.56 -5.80 6.51
CA MET A 97 -14.27 -7.08 6.34
C MET A 97 -15.70 -6.90 5.82
N GLN A 98 -16.40 -5.87 6.29
CA GLN A 98 -17.74 -5.54 5.81
C GLN A 98 -17.72 -5.08 4.35
N ALA A 99 -16.70 -4.33 3.92
CA ALA A 99 -16.53 -3.94 2.52
C ALA A 99 -16.26 -5.17 1.63
N VAL A 100 -15.40 -6.10 2.08
CA VAL A 100 -15.13 -7.37 1.37
C VAL A 100 -16.39 -8.22 1.26
N TYR A 101 -17.16 -8.35 2.34
CA TYR A 101 -18.42 -9.08 2.34
C TYR A 101 -19.49 -8.44 1.43
N GLN A 102 -19.52 -7.12 1.32
CA GLN A 102 -20.42 -6.43 0.40
C GLN A 102 -19.99 -6.59 -1.06
N ALA A 103 -18.69 -6.71 -1.33
CA ALA A 103 -18.16 -6.94 -2.67
C ALA A 103 -18.48 -8.34 -3.22
N ASP A 104 -18.64 -9.34 -2.35
CA ASP A 104 -19.05 -10.71 -2.71
C ASP A 104 -20.57 -10.81 -3.00
N LYS A 105 -21.37 -9.81 -2.61
CA LYS A 105 -22.82 -9.83 -2.84
C LYS A 105 -23.16 -9.48 -4.29
N PRO A 106 -23.90 -10.34 -5.02
CA PRO A 106 -24.31 -10.05 -6.38
C PRO A 106 -25.21 -8.81 -6.44
N GLY A 107 -24.83 -7.82 -7.25
CA GLY A 107 -25.59 -6.60 -7.52
C GLY A 107 -25.22 -5.38 -6.66
N GLN A 108 -24.25 -5.49 -5.75
CA GLN A 108 -23.72 -4.34 -5.01
C GLN A 108 -22.49 -3.73 -5.70
N SER A 109 -22.37 -2.41 -5.62
CA SER A 109 -21.18 -1.72 -6.09
C SER A 109 -20.02 -2.02 -5.13
N ILE A 110 -18.91 -2.51 -5.67
CA ILE A 110 -17.72 -2.81 -4.90
C ILE A 110 -17.09 -1.49 -4.43
N ASP A 111 -16.69 -1.43 -3.16
CA ASP A 111 -16.06 -0.26 -2.56
C ASP A 111 -14.77 0.12 -3.35
N ALA A 112 -14.65 1.39 -3.76
CA ALA A 112 -13.49 1.91 -4.50
C ALA A 112 -12.17 1.77 -3.70
N ARG A 113 -12.25 1.60 -2.38
CA ARG A 113 -11.09 1.32 -1.53
C ARG A 113 -10.55 -0.10 -1.72
N LEU A 114 -11.39 -1.00 -2.24
CA LEU A 114 -11.05 -2.37 -2.61
C LEU A 114 -10.66 -2.49 -4.09
N LEU A 115 -11.20 -1.63 -4.96
CA LEU A 115 -10.91 -1.61 -6.40
C LEU A 115 -10.02 -0.42 -6.79
N LEU A 116 -8.76 -0.72 -7.13
CA LEU A 116 -7.87 0.15 -7.92
C LEU A 116 -7.63 1.56 -7.33
N GLY A 117 -6.69 1.64 -6.38
CA GLY A 117 -6.23 2.89 -5.74
C GLY A 117 -5.87 2.73 -4.25
N GLY A 118 -6.26 1.60 -3.67
CA GLY A 118 -6.04 1.31 -2.25
C GLY A 118 -5.14 0.12 -1.99
N ILE A 119 -5.22 -0.98 -2.73
CA ILE A 119 -4.40 -2.17 -2.50
C ILE A 119 -4.29 -2.94 -3.82
N GLY A 120 -3.15 -2.83 -4.49
CA GLY A 120 -2.71 -3.57 -5.68
C GLY A 120 -3.76 -4.02 -6.71
N ALA A 121 -3.94 -3.24 -7.78
CA ALA A 121 -3.87 -3.85 -9.10
C ALA A 121 -2.63 -3.26 -9.76
N ALA A 122 -1.66 -4.12 -10.06
CA ALA A 122 -0.52 -3.73 -10.87
C ALA A 122 -1.04 -3.12 -12.19
N ALA A 123 -0.40 -2.03 -12.62
CA ALA A 123 -0.52 -1.55 -13.98
C ALA A 123 -0.38 -2.74 -14.97
N PRO A 124 -1.06 -2.70 -16.13
CA PRO A 124 -1.05 -3.81 -17.08
C PRO A 124 0.33 -3.95 -17.72
N SER A 125 1.20 -4.74 -17.10
CA SER A 125 2.38 -5.31 -17.74
C SER A 125 2.85 -6.56 -17.00
N ASN A 126 2.60 -7.71 -17.62
CA ASN A 126 3.32 -8.98 -17.53
C ASN A 126 3.33 -9.73 -16.18
N TYR A 127 2.51 -10.79 -16.17
CA TYR A 127 2.46 -11.95 -15.25
C TYR A 127 1.67 -11.79 -13.95
N GLY A 128 0.38 -12.12 -14.07
CA GLY A 128 -0.58 -12.31 -12.97
C GLY A 128 -2.00 -12.19 -13.52
N ASN A 129 -2.53 -13.27 -14.12
CA ASN A 129 -3.89 -13.28 -14.63
C ASN A 129 -4.88 -13.42 -13.45
N GLU A 130 -5.24 -12.30 -12.84
CA GLU A 130 -6.32 -12.21 -11.84
C GLU A 130 -7.66 -11.80 -12.48
N ALA A 131 -7.76 -11.83 -13.82
CA ALA A 131 -8.92 -11.37 -14.58
C ALA A 131 -10.08 -12.39 -14.67
N VAL A 132 -10.11 -13.40 -13.80
CA VAL A 132 -11.22 -14.36 -13.74
C VAL A 132 -11.72 -14.42 -12.29
N GLY A 133 -12.87 -13.77 -12.07
CA GLY A 133 -13.50 -13.49 -10.78
C GLY A 133 -14.02 -14.71 -10.01
N GLN A 134 -13.27 -15.81 -9.98
CA GLN A 134 -13.54 -16.96 -9.12
C GLN A 134 -12.41 -17.28 -8.12
N ASP A 135 -11.19 -16.79 -8.36
CA ASP A 135 -10.05 -16.93 -7.42
C ASP A 135 -9.52 -15.56 -6.91
N GLY A 136 -10.20 -14.46 -7.22
CA GLY A 136 -9.76 -13.08 -6.90
C GLY A 136 -10.13 -12.63 -5.50
N GLY A 137 -9.19 -12.74 -4.55
CA GLY A 137 -9.31 -12.13 -3.23
C GLY A 137 -8.89 -10.65 -3.20
N PHE A 138 -9.29 -9.92 -2.16
CA PHE A 138 -8.81 -8.56 -1.92
C PHE A 138 -7.54 -8.59 -1.07
N LEU A 139 -6.56 -7.76 -1.44
CA LEU A 139 -5.35 -7.58 -0.64
C LEU A 139 -5.69 -6.90 0.70
N VAL A 140 -5.02 -7.29 1.79
CA VAL A 140 -5.25 -6.75 3.14
C VAL A 140 -4.32 -5.54 3.40
N PRO A 141 -4.81 -4.45 4.02
CA PRO A 141 -3.95 -3.33 4.41
C PRO A 141 -2.76 -3.74 5.30
N PRO A 142 -1.57 -3.12 5.13
CA PRO A 142 -0.35 -3.51 5.84
C PRO A 142 -0.42 -3.35 7.36
N GLN A 143 -1.25 -2.45 7.88
CA GLN A 143 -1.46 -2.33 9.33
C GLN A 143 -2.18 -3.55 9.92
N PHE A 144 -3.17 -4.09 9.22
CA PHE A 144 -3.98 -5.21 9.71
C PHE A 144 -3.26 -6.55 9.55
N SER A 145 -2.44 -6.71 8.51
CA SER A 145 -1.65 -7.93 8.34
C SER A 145 -0.69 -8.17 9.52
N GLN A 146 -0.09 -7.12 10.08
CA GLN A 146 0.81 -7.22 11.24
C GLN A 146 0.11 -7.74 12.50
N GLU A 147 -1.14 -7.35 12.72
CA GLU A 147 -1.93 -7.81 13.87
C GLU A 147 -2.39 -9.26 13.69
N ILE A 148 -2.76 -9.66 12.46
CA ILE A 148 -3.14 -11.03 12.12
C ILE A 148 -1.99 -12.00 12.39
N PHE A 149 -0.78 -11.67 11.94
CA PHE A 149 0.39 -12.52 12.19
C PHE A 149 0.70 -12.66 13.68
N LYS A 150 0.53 -11.60 14.48
CA LYS A 150 0.73 -11.68 15.95
C LYS A 150 -0.26 -12.61 16.63
N LEU A 151 -1.53 -12.61 16.23
CA LEU A 151 -2.53 -13.52 16.79
C LEU A 151 -2.22 -14.98 16.45
N SER A 152 -1.75 -15.25 15.22
CA SER A 152 -1.32 -16.60 14.81
C SER A 152 -0.06 -17.08 15.52
N LEU A 153 0.78 -16.17 16.03
CA LEU A 153 1.93 -16.48 16.87
C LEU A 153 1.56 -16.53 18.37
N GLY A 154 0.29 -16.30 18.72
CA GLY A 154 -0.19 -16.56 20.06
C GLY A 154 0.08 -18.01 20.39
N GLU A 155 0.84 -18.25 21.46
CA GLU A 155 1.01 -19.58 22.01
C GLU A 155 -0.37 -20.06 22.46
N ASP A 156 -1.02 -20.87 21.62
CA ASP A 156 -2.16 -21.66 22.05
C ASP A 156 -1.59 -22.66 23.06
N SER A 157 -1.50 -22.17 24.30
CA SER A 157 -0.83 -22.87 25.37
C SER A 157 -1.63 -24.14 25.59
N LEU A 158 -1.03 -25.29 25.30
CA LEU A 158 -1.67 -26.58 25.56
C LEU A 158 -1.86 -26.80 27.07
N LEU A 159 -1.14 -26.05 27.91
CA LEU A 159 -1.19 -26.11 29.38
C LEU A 159 -2.60 -25.92 29.96
N PRO A 160 -3.37 -24.87 29.61
CA PRO A 160 -4.78 -24.74 30.04
C PRO A 160 -5.73 -25.79 29.48
N LEU A 161 -5.36 -26.51 28.42
CA LEU A 161 -6.13 -27.63 27.88
C LEU A 161 -5.75 -28.99 28.48
N THR A 162 -4.76 -29.01 29.38
CA THR A 162 -4.28 -30.21 30.06
C THR A 162 -4.62 -30.20 31.55
N ASP A 163 -4.85 -31.38 32.12
CA ASP A 163 -4.96 -31.53 33.58
C ASP A 163 -3.60 -31.26 34.24
N ASN A 164 -3.54 -30.22 35.05
CA ASN A 164 -2.33 -29.86 35.77
C ASN A 164 -2.24 -30.66 37.08
N VAL A 165 -1.15 -31.40 37.27
CA VAL A 165 -0.89 -32.18 38.48
C VAL A 165 0.35 -31.61 39.16
N GLU A 166 0.19 -31.00 40.34
CA GLU A 166 1.30 -30.52 41.15
C GLU A 166 2.08 -31.70 41.73
N ILE A 167 3.41 -31.69 41.56
CA ILE A 167 4.30 -32.75 42.03
C ILE A 167 5.43 -32.18 42.88
N SER A 168 5.75 -32.88 43.97
CA SER A 168 6.81 -32.49 44.91
C SER A 168 8.14 -33.21 44.66
N GLY A 169 8.22 -34.08 43.66
CA GLY A 169 9.40 -34.90 43.35
C GLY A 169 9.72 -34.98 41.85
N ASN A 170 10.87 -35.55 41.52
CA ASN A 170 11.44 -35.61 40.15
C ASN A 170 10.79 -36.66 39.22
N SER A 171 9.79 -37.40 39.69
CA SER A 171 9.13 -38.43 38.90
C SER A 171 7.64 -38.48 39.15
N MET A 172 6.87 -38.60 38.07
CA MET A 172 5.44 -38.86 38.08
C MET A 172 5.22 -40.35 37.76
N ALA A 173 4.36 -41.02 38.52
CA ALA A 173 3.97 -42.40 38.26
C ALA A 173 2.44 -42.50 38.24
N PHE A 174 1.88 -42.90 37.09
CA PHE A 174 0.45 -43.11 36.92
C PHE A 174 0.16 -44.59 36.71
N PRO A 175 -0.79 -45.19 37.46
CA PRO A 175 -1.25 -46.54 37.15
C PRO A 175 -1.99 -46.51 35.81
N LYS A 176 -1.63 -47.41 34.90
CA LYS A 176 -2.33 -47.60 33.62
C LYS A 176 -2.89 -49.01 33.53
N ASP A 177 -4.08 -49.12 32.95
CA ASP A 177 -4.63 -50.41 32.56
C ASP A 177 -4.18 -50.74 31.13
N GLU A 178 -3.53 -51.88 30.96
CA GLU A 178 -3.07 -52.38 29.66
C GLU A 178 -4.01 -53.45 29.10
N THR A 179 -5.22 -53.57 29.66
CA THR A 179 -6.27 -54.43 29.12
C THR A 179 -6.60 -54.01 27.69
N THR A 180 -6.46 -54.96 26.77
CA THR A 180 -6.73 -54.74 25.35
C THR A 180 -8.17 -55.16 25.04
N PRO A 181 -8.98 -54.34 24.33
CA PRO A 181 -10.41 -54.62 24.13
C PRO A 181 -10.70 -55.93 23.36
N TRP A 182 -9.77 -56.38 22.52
CA TRP A 182 -9.86 -57.60 21.71
C TRP A 182 -8.85 -58.69 22.11
N GLY A 183 -8.05 -58.46 23.15
CA GLY A 183 -6.95 -59.36 23.51
C GLY A 183 -7.28 -60.34 24.63
N THR A 184 -6.38 -61.31 24.82
CA THR A 184 -6.28 -62.39 25.84
C THR A 184 -6.64 -62.04 27.30
N ASN A 185 -6.55 -60.76 27.62
CA ASN A 185 -6.06 -60.30 28.92
C ASN A 185 -7.09 -59.37 29.61
N GLY A 186 -6.93 -59.16 30.91
CA GLY A 186 -7.82 -58.31 31.72
C GLY A 186 -8.98 -59.07 32.37
N ILE A 187 -9.90 -58.32 32.97
CA ILE A 187 -11.09 -58.86 33.64
C ILE A 187 -12.11 -59.26 32.56
N ARG A 188 -12.64 -60.48 32.64
CA ARG A 188 -13.61 -61.00 31.67
C ARG A 188 -14.83 -61.60 32.35
N ALA A 189 -15.99 -61.31 31.79
CA ALA A 189 -17.26 -61.93 32.18
C ALA A 189 -17.57 -63.11 31.25
N TYR A 190 -17.94 -64.24 31.85
CA TYR A 190 -18.34 -65.45 31.14
C TYR A 190 -19.70 -65.91 31.64
N TRP A 191 -20.57 -66.38 30.74
CA TRP A 191 -21.72 -67.18 31.14
C TRP A 191 -21.23 -68.54 31.61
N GLN A 192 -21.46 -68.86 32.89
CA GLN A 192 -21.10 -70.17 33.43
C GLN A 192 -22.22 -71.18 33.16
N GLY A 193 -21.85 -72.36 32.68
CA GLY A 193 -22.73 -73.52 32.69
C GLY A 193 -22.94 -74.03 34.11
N GLU A 194 -24.11 -74.61 34.37
CA GLU A 194 -24.43 -75.18 35.68
C GLU A 194 -23.40 -76.27 36.07
N ALA A 195 -22.91 -76.22 37.31
CA ALA A 195 -21.82 -77.06 37.86
C ALA A 195 -20.42 -76.89 37.22
N SER A 196 -20.20 -75.88 36.37
CA SER A 196 -18.86 -75.55 35.85
C SER A 196 -18.10 -74.59 36.76
N SER A 197 -16.79 -74.82 36.95
CA SER A 197 -15.93 -73.90 37.69
C SER A 197 -15.60 -72.67 36.85
N GLY A 198 -15.70 -71.48 37.45
CA GLY A 198 -15.29 -70.23 36.82
C GLY A 198 -13.78 -70.13 36.59
N THR A 199 -13.38 -69.54 35.47
CA THR A 199 -11.98 -69.17 35.21
C THR A 199 -11.67 -67.83 35.89
N PRO A 200 -10.73 -67.78 36.85
CA PRO A 200 -10.35 -66.52 37.48
C PRO A 200 -9.63 -65.61 36.48
N THR A 201 -10.01 -64.34 36.45
CA THR A 201 -9.39 -63.31 35.61
C THR A 201 -8.85 -62.18 36.50
N LYS A 202 -7.80 -61.49 36.06
CA LYS A 202 -7.16 -60.41 36.81
C LYS A 202 -6.94 -59.18 35.92
N PRO A 203 -7.01 -57.96 36.48
CA PRO A 203 -6.68 -56.75 35.73
C PRO A 203 -5.19 -56.75 35.35
N VAL A 204 -4.87 -56.15 34.20
CA VAL A 204 -3.50 -55.97 33.73
C VAL A 204 -3.07 -54.54 34.01
N LEU A 205 -2.43 -54.33 35.16
CA LEU A 205 -1.98 -53.02 35.59
C LEU A 205 -0.49 -52.84 35.31
N GLY A 206 -0.15 -51.74 34.65
CA GLY A 206 1.21 -51.26 34.42
C GLY A 206 1.43 -49.89 35.04
N LEU A 207 2.68 -49.42 35.07
CA LEU A 207 3.04 -48.08 35.52
C LEU A 207 3.55 -47.25 34.33
N ALA A 208 2.94 -46.09 34.09
CA ALA A 208 3.49 -45.06 33.23
C ALA A 208 4.32 -44.12 34.09
N THR A 209 5.63 -44.04 33.81
CA THR A 209 6.53 -43.15 34.55
C THR A 209 6.98 -42.00 33.65
N LEU A 210 6.82 -40.77 34.13
CA LEU A 210 7.36 -39.57 33.52
C LEU A 210 8.48 -39.04 34.42
N ARG A 211 9.65 -38.79 33.84
CA ARG A 211 10.73 -38.08 34.54
C ARG A 211 10.76 -36.65 34.08
N LEU A 212 10.81 -35.74 35.04
CA LEU A 212 11.08 -34.33 34.76
C LEU A 212 12.53 -34.20 34.28
N LYS A 213 12.75 -33.35 33.27
CA LYS A 213 14.08 -32.97 32.80
C LYS A 213 14.48 -31.63 33.40
#